data_AF-A0A8S9SIX3-F1
#
_entry.id   AF-A0A8S9SIX3-F1
#
_cell.length_a   1.000
_cell.length_b   1.000
_cell.length_c   1.000
_cell.angle_alpha   90.00
_cell.angle_beta   90.00
_cell.angle_gamma   90.00
#
_symmetry.space_group_name_H-M   'P 1'
#
loop_
_entity.id
_entity.type
_entity.pdbx_description
1 polymer ?
#
loop_
_entity_poly.entity_id
_entity_poly.type
_entity_poly.pdbx_seq_one_letter_code
_entity_poly.pdbx_strand_id
1 'polypeptide(L)' 'KIAVQSTIYHFWKQRNNVYHNSCIIAPTVIASGIYREVKIIIMARRDRKKFLSLLSSWII' A
#
# COMPACT_ATOMS: atom_id res chain seq x y z
N LYS A 1 1.58 -8.57 7.16
CA LYS A 1 2.58 -7.55 7.61
C LYS A 1 2.71 -6.40 6.61
N ILE A 2 2.96 -6.64 5.31
CA ILE A 2 3.18 -5.58 4.30
C ILE A 2 1.98 -4.65 4.12
N ALA A 3 0.75 -5.20 4.03
CA ALA A 3 -0.45 -4.37 3.91
C ALA A 3 -0.63 -3.42 5.10
N VAL A 4 -0.39 -3.90 6.33
CA VAL A 4 -0.43 -3.09 7.55
C VAL A 4 0.64 -1.99 7.51
N GLN A 5 1.87 -2.32 7.14
CA GLN A 5 2.96 -1.35 7.03
C GLN A 5 2.68 -0.27 5.98
N SER A 6 2.18 -0.65 4.79
CA SER A 6 1.80 0.31 3.75
C SER A 6 0.64 1.19 4.23
N THR A 7 -0.38 0.63 4.89
CA THR A 7 -1.50 1.40 5.45
C THR A 7 -1.03 2.45 6.47
N ILE A 8 -0.18 2.06 7.42
CA ILE A 8 0.38 2.98 8.44
C ILE A 8 1.18 4.10 7.76
N TYR A 9 2.01 3.75 6.77
CA TYR A 9 2.80 4.73 6.02
C TYR A 9 1.92 5.75 5.29
N HIS A 10 0.87 5.29 4.59
CA HIS A 10 -0.05 6.17 3.87
C HIS A 10 -0.85 7.08 4.80
N PHE A 11 -1.25 6.59 5.98
CA PHE A 11 -1.90 7.43 6.99
C PHE A 11 -0.97 8.50 7.56
N TRP A 12 0.26 8.12 7.89
CA TRP A 12 1.28 9.09 8.31
C TRP A 12 1.53 10.14 7.21
N LYS A 13 1.63 9.72 5.95
CA LYS A 13 1.83 10.61 4.80
C LYS A 13 0.64 11.57 4.62
N GLN A 14 -0.59 11.07 4.72
CA GLN A 14 -1.81 11.86 4.63
C GLN A 14 -1.88 12.92 5.73
N ARG A 15 -1.61 12.53 6.99
CA ARG A 15 -1.54 13.46 8.12
C ARG A 15 -0.52 14.57 7.87
N ASN A 16 0.66 14.22 7.36
CA ASN A 16 1.70 15.21 7.07
C ASN A 16 1.32 16.13 5.90
N ASN A 17 0.63 15.60 4.88
CA ASN A 17 0.14 16.42 3.77
C ASN A 17 -0.90 17.45 4.24
N VAL A 18 -1.76 17.08 5.18
CA VAL A 18 -2.68 18.02 5.82
C VAL A 18 -1.92 19.07 6.63
N TYR A 19 -0.91 18.66 7.39
CA TYR A 19 -0.14 19.58 8.23
C TYR A 19 0.69 20.59 7.43
N HIS A 20 1.35 20.16 6.33
CA HIS A 20 2.26 21.01 5.56
C HIS A 20 1.62 21.69 4.35
N ASN A 21 0.65 21.04 3.71
CA ASN A 21 0.07 21.49 2.45
C ASN A 21 -1.43 21.82 2.57
N SER A 22 -2.01 21.70 3.78
CA SER A 22 -3.45 21.90 4.04
C SER A 22 -4.36 21.13 3.08
N CYS A 23 -3.89 19.99 2.58
CA CYS A 23 -4.52 19.25 1.50
C CYS A 23 -4.92 17.85 1.96
N ILE A 24 -6.20 17.53 1.78
CA ILE A 24 -6.74 16.20 2.09
C ILE A 24 -6.81 15.39 0.80
N ILE A 25 -6.11 14.26 0.76
CA ILE A 25 -6.18 13.33 -0.35
C ILE A 25 -7.42 12.45 -0.14
N ALA A 26 -8.20 12.25 -1.20
CA ALA A 26 -9.39 11.42 -1.14
C ALA A 26 -9.05 9.98 -0.67
N PRO A 27 -9.85 9.38 0.23
CA PRO A 27 -9.60 8.03 0.73
C PRO A 27 -9.48 6.96 -0.37
N THR A 28 -10.20 7.12 -1.47
CA THR A 28 -10.14 6.23 -2.64
C THR A 28 -8.77 6.23 -3.30
N VAL A 29 -8.12 7.40 -3.39
CA VAL A 29 -6.77 7.55 -3.95
C VAL A 29 -5.74 6.92 -3.01
N ILE A 30 -5.88 7.12 -1.70
CA ILE A 30 -5.02 6.49 -0.69
C ILE A 30 -5.14 4.97 -0.74
N ALA A 31 -6.36 4.44 -0.76
CA ALA A 31 -6.63 3.00 -0.84
C ALA A 31 -6.03 2.38 -2.12
N SER A 32 -6.18 3.07 -3.26
CA SER A 32 -5.58 2.67 -4.53
C SER A 32 -4.04 2.68 -4.47
N GLY A 33 -3.46 3.67 -3.79
CA GLY A 33 -2.03 3.77 -3.53
C GLY A 33 -1.50 2.60 -2.68
N ILE A 34 -2.16 2.28 -1.57
CA ILE A 34 -1.83 1.14 -0.72
C ILE A 34 -1.88 -0.16 -1.52
N TYR A 35 -2.96 -0.37 -2.29
CA TYR A 35 -3.12 -1.58 -3.09
C TYR A 35 -2.00 -1.74 -4.13
N ARG A 36 -1.66 -0.65 -4.82
CA ARG A 36 -0.57 -0.62 -5.80
C ARG A 36 0.78 -0.92 -5.15
N GLU A 37 1.10 -0.29 -4.02
CA GLU A 37 2.36 -0.53 -3.31
C GLU A 37 2.48 -1.97 -2.82
N VAL A 38 1.44 -2.50 -2.20
CA VAL A 38 1.41 -3.88 -1.73
C VAL A 38 1.63 -4.84 -2.91
N LYS A 39 0.93 -4.62 -4.03
CA LYS A 39 1.10 -5.42 -5.25
C LYS A 39 2.54 -5.35 -5.78
N ILE A 40 3.14 -4.16 -5.88
CA ILE A 40 4.52 -3.98 -6.34
C ILE A 40 5.50 -4.74 -5.43
N ILE A 41 5.32 -4.63 -4.11
CA ILE A 41 6.19 -5.30 -3.14
C ILE A 41 6.09 -6.82 -3.24
N ILE A 42 4.88 -7.35 -3.44
CA ILE A 42 4.67 -8.79 -3.63
C ILE A 42 5.31 -9.24 -4.95
N MET A 43 5.07 -8.51 -6.05
CA MET A 43 5.64 -8.81 -7.36
C MET A 43 7.17 -8.80 -7.35
N ALA A 44 7.79 -7.82 -6.69
CA ALA A 44 9.24 -7.72 -6.56
C ALA A 44 9.85 -8.88 -5.75
N ARG A 45 9.05 -9.62 -4.98
CA ARG A 45 9.48 -10.75 -4.15
C ARG A 45 8.90 -12.08 -4.60
N ARG A 46 8.32 -12.13 -5.81
CA ARG A 46 7.59 -13.30 -6.34
C ARG A 46 8.42 -14.58 -6.36
N ASP A 47 9.74 -14.48 -6.54
CA ASP A 47 10.63 -15.65 -6.62
C ASP A 47 10.74 -16.41 -5.30
N ARG A 48 10.26 -15.82 -4.19
CA ARG A 48 10.10 -16.51 -2.91
C ARG A 48 8.72 -17.18 -2.84
N LYS A 49 8.68 -18.50 -2.65
CA LYS A 49 7.45 -19.32 -2.58
C LYS A 49 6.30 -18.72 -1.72
N LYS A 50 6.63 -18.05 -0.59
CA LYS A 50 5.65 -17.40 0.30
C LYS A 50 4.91 -16.20 -0.33
N PHE A 51 5.49 -15.56 -1.34
CA PHE A 51 4.92 -14.40 -2.01
C PHE A 51 4.13 -14.77 -3.26
N LEU A 52 4.39 -15.93 -3.85
CA LEU A 52 3.58 -16.51 -4.92
C LEU A 52 2.15 -16.81 -4.46
N SER A 53 1.99 -17.45 -3.29
CA SER A 53 0.65 -17.70 -2.71
C SER A 53 -0.05 -16.41 -2.26
N LEU A 54 0.72 -15.40 -1.85
CA LEU A 54 0.18 -14.10 -1.46
C LEU A 54 -0.25 -13.28 -2.69
N LEU A 55 0.48 -13.43 -3.81
CA LEU A 55 0.13 -12.83 -5.10
C LEU A 55 -1.18 -13.41 -5.63
N SER A 56 -1.37 -14.74 -5.56
CA SER A 56 -2.60 -15.37 -6.03
C SER A 56 -3.82 -14.89 -5.23
N SER A 57 -3.70 -14.71 -3.91
CA SER A 57 -4.77 -14.18 -3.07
C SER A 57 -5.04 -12.67 -3.24
N TRP A 58 -4.17 -11.93 -3.93
CA TRP A 58 -4.27 -10.47 -4.10
C TRP A 58 -4.60 -10.06 -5.54
N ILE A 59 -4.49 -10.97 -6.51
CA ILE A 59 -4.81 -10.71 -7.93
C ILE A 59 -6.15 -11.32 -8.33
N ILE A 60 -6.59 -12.39 -7.66
CA ILE A 60 -7.90 -13.01 -7.81
C ILE A 60 -8.89 -12.30 -6.89
#